data_AF-A0A416KI79-F1
#
_entry.id   AF-A0A416KI79-F1
#
_cell.length_a   1.000
_cell.length_b   1.000
_cell.length_c   1.000
_cell.angle_alpha   90.00
_cell.angle_beta   90.00
_cell.angle_gamma   90.00
#
_symmetry.space_group_name_H-M   'P 1'
#
loop_
_entity.id
_entity.type
_entity.pdbx_description
1 polymer ?
#
loop_
_entity_poly.entity_id
_entity_poly.type
_entity_poly.pdbx_seq_one_letter_code
_entity_poly.pdbx_strand_id
1 'polypeptide(L)' 'MVAKKSVVFKNAIIDTAEGTITEITKDGENVFNLKEALAKWDGIEGVTINISTSDELLGDPA' A
#
# COMPACT_ATOMS: atom_id res chain seq x y z
N MET A 1 15.26 10.87 21.21
CA MET A 1 14.24 9.97 20.61
C MET A 1 14.20 10.25 19.13
N VAL A 2 14.39 9.25 18.26
CA VAL A 2 14.23 9.42 16.82
C VAL A 2 12.77 9.17 16.49
N ALA A 3 12.08 10.16 15.92
CA ALA A 3 10.70 9.99 15.48
C ALA A 3 10.66 8.98 14.32
N LYS A 4 9.91 7.89 14.49
CA LYS A 4 9.65 6.93 13.40
C LYS A 4 8.51 7.46 12.55
N LYS A 5 8.77 7.66 11.26
CA LYS A 5 7.73 7.84 10.25
C LYS A 5 7.35 6.45 9.76
N SER A 6 6.06 6.12 9.74
CA SER A 6 5.53 4.89 9.15
C SER A 6 4.18 5.17 8.50
N VAL A 7 3.95 4.62 7.31
CA VAL A 7 2.63 4.58 6.67
C VAL A 7 2.23 3.13 6.48
N VAL A 8 0.97 2.82 6.72
CA VAL A 8 0.41 1.47 6.54
C VAL A 8 -0.93 1.63 5.85
N PHE A 9 -1.10 0.97 4.72
CA PHE A 9 -2.38 0.81 4.03
C PHE A 9 -2.89 -0.61 4.29
N LYS A 10 -4.16 -0.77 4.63
CA LYS A 10 -4.76 -2.06 4.98
C LYS A 10 -5.89 -2.40 4.02
N ASN A 11 -6.03 -3.68 3.70
CA ASN A 11 -7.05 -4.16 2.77
C ASN A 11 -7.08 -3.33 1.47
N ALA A 12 -5.87 -3.06 0.96
CA ALA A 12 -5.65 -2.06 -0.06
C ALA A 12 -5.42 -2.71 -1.42
N ILE A 13 -5.99 -2.10 -2.46
CA ILE A 13 -5.74 -2.44 -3.86
C ILE A 13 -4.74 -1.41 -4.39
N ILE A 14 -3.65 -1.88 -4.99
CA ILE A 14 -2.70 -1.01 -5.70
C ILE A 14 -3.02 -1.10 -7.19
N ASP A 15 -3.39 0.04 -7.79
CA ASP A 15 -3.57 0.16 -9.24
C ASP A 15 -2.44 1.03 -9.80
N THR A 16 -1.51 0.40 -10.53
CA THR A 16 -0.36 1.11 -11.10
C THR A 16 -0.69 1.84 -12.40
N ALA A 17 -1.79 1.49 -13.09
CA ALA A 17 -2.23 2.17 -14.30
C ALA A 17 -2.89 3.50 -13.94
N GLU A 18 -3.79 3.48 -12.96
CA GLU A 18 -4.46 4.69 -12.44
C GLU A 18 -3.58 5.44 -11.42
N GLY A 19 -2.56 4.78 -10.88
CA GLY A 19 -1.61 5.38 -9.92
C GLY A 19 -2.25 5.61 -8.55
N THR A 20 -3.06 4.66 -8.07
CA THR A 20 -3.80 4.76 -6.82
C THR A 20 -3.51 3.61 -5.86
N ILE A 21 -3.72 3.89 -4.57
CA ILE A 21 -3.88 2.90 -3.51
C ILE A 21 -5.29 3.10 -2.97
N THR A 22 -6.14 2.08 -3.05
CA THR A 22 -7.52 2.15 -2.55
C THR A 22 -7.69 1.24 -1.35
N GLU A 23 -7.94 1.80 -0.17
CA GLU A 23 -8.29 1.02 1.02
C GLU A 23 -9.78 0.71 1.04
N ILE A 24 -10.11 -0.57 1.14
CA ILE A 24 -11.50 -1.01 1.28
C ILE A 24 -11.84 -1.12 2.76
N THR A 25 -12.78 -0.28 3.21
CA THR A 25 -13.26 -0.24 4.60
C THR A 25 -14.70 -0.73 4.69
N LYS A 26 -15.24 -0.83 5.91
CA LYS A 26 -16.66 -1.18 6.11
C LYS A 26 -17.62 -0.08 5.66
N ASP A 27 -17.15 1.16 5.64
CA ASP A 27 -17.96 2.36 5.38
C ASP A 27 -17.80 2.86 3.92
N GLY A 28 -16.98 2.17 3.12
CA GLY A 28 -16.68 2.54 1.74
C GLY A 28 -15.19 2.45 1.41
N GLU A 29 -14.74 3.26 0.45
CA GLU A 29 -13.37 3.23 -0.07
C GLU A 29 -12.64 4.54 0.23
N ASN A 30 -11.37 4.43 0.61
CA ASN A 30 -10.47 5.58 0.67
C ASN A 30 -9.44 5.46 -0.45
N VAL A 31 -9.42 6.44 -1.36
CA VAL A 31 -8.49 6.46 -2.49
C VAL A 31 -7.34 7.41 -2.22
N PHE A 32 -6.12 6.92 -2.37
CA PHE A 32 -4.88 7.67 -2.20
C PHE A 32 -4.07 7.65 -3.49
N ASN A 33 -3.32 8.72 -3.78
CA ASN A 33 -2.38 8.72 -4.90
C ASN A 33 -1.11 7.93 -4.54
N LEU A 34 -0.76 6.94 -5.36
CA LEU A 34 0.39 6.06 -5.16
C LEU A 34 1.71 6.83 -5.18
N LYS A 35 1.87 7.75 -6.14
CA LYS A 35 3.10 8.54 -6.28
C LYS A 35 3.31 9.44 -5.07
N GLU A 36 2.26 10.10 -4.58
CA GLU A 36 2.35 10.95 -3.39
C GLU A 36 2.64 10.15 -2.10
N ALA A 37 2.07 8.94 -1.99
CA ALA A 37 2.36 8.04 -0.89
C ALA A 37 3.84 7.65 -0.83
N LEU A 38 4.47 7.44 -1.99
CA LEU A 38 5.89 7.11 -2.13
C LEU A 38 6.81 8.33 -2.06
N ALA A 39 6.38 9.50 -2.57
CA ALA A 39 7.20 10.72 -2.64
C ALA A 39 7.75 11.18 -1.28
N LYS A 40 7.03 10.85 -0.20
CA LYS A 40 7.44 11.15 1.19
C LYS A 40 8.66 10.36 1.67
N TRP A 41 9.12 9.41 0.89
CA TRP A 41 10.25 8.51 1.15
C TRP A 41 11.35 8.62 0.10
N ASP A 42 11.13 9.41 -0.94
CA ASP A 42 12.09 9.61 -2.03
C ASP A 42 13.40 10.20 -1.51
N GLY A 43 14.53 9.63 -1.93
CA GLY A 43 15.87 10.03 -1.50
C GLY A 43 16.25 9.71 -0.05
N ILE A 44 15.42 8.99 0.72
CA ILE A 44 15.76 8.57 2.09
C ILE A 44 16.51 7.24 2.05
N GLU A 45 17.75 7.23 2.55
CA GLU A 45 18.55 6.00 2.70
C GLU A 45 18.03 5.12 3.85
N GLY A 46 18.09 3.80 3.68
CA GLY A 46 17.70 2.83 4.71
C GLY A 46 16.20 2.57 4.83
N VAL A 47 15.40 2.94 3.83
CA VAL A 47 13.96 2.64 3.78
C VAL A 47 13.74 1.12 3.65
N THR A 48 12.85 0.58 4.47
CA THR A 48 12.32 -0.79 4.33
C THR A 48 10.91 -0.73 3.77
N ILE A 49 10.64 -1.46 2.68
CA ILE A 49 9.32 -1.58 2.07
C ILE A 49 8.85 -3.02 2.27
N ASN A 50 7.64 -3.22 2.81
CA ASN A 50 7.02 -4.52 2.92
C ASN A 50 5.70 -4.53 2.14
N ILE A 51 5.57 -5.43 1.17
CA ILE A 51 4.36 -5.65 0.37
C ILE A 51 4.03 -7.13 0.49
N SER A 52 2.86 -7.44 1.06
CA SER A 52 2.42 -8.81 1.30
C SER A 52 0.91 -8.88 1.13
N THR A 53 0.43 -9.87 0.40
CA THR A 53 -0.96 -10.31 0.42
C THR A 53 -1.01 -11.71 1.02
N SER A 54 -2.08 -12.01 1.74
CA SER A 54 -2.39 -13.37 2.19
C SER A 54 -3.60 -13.83 1.40
N ASP A 55 -3.35 -14.40 0.23
CA ASP A 55 -4.35 -15.24 -0.41
C ASP A 55 -4.35 -16.59 0.31
N GLU A 56 -5.48 -16.99 0.89
CA GLU A 56 -5.88 -18.38 0.63
C GLU A 56 -6.03 -18.42 -0.89
N LEU A 57 -4.98 -18.93 -1.55
CA LEU A 57 -4.85 -19.07 -3.00
C LEU A 57 -6.24 -19.29 -3.59
N LEU A 58 -6.72 -18.32 -4.38
CA LEU A 58 -7.76 -18.58 -5.37
C LEU A 58 -7.37 -19.90 -6.03
N GLY A 59 -8.17 -20.94 -5.76
CA GLY A 59 -7.76 -22.33 -5.94
C GLY A 59 -7.15 -22.58 -7.30
N ASP A 60 -6.14 -23.45 -7.32
CA ASP A 60 -5.47 -23.95 -8.54
C ASP A 60 -6.45 -23.98 -9.73
N PRO A 61 -6.17 -23.30 -10.85
CA PRO A 61 -6.92 -23.55 -12.06
C PRO A 61 -6.56 -24.98 -12.52
N ALA A 62 -7.50 -25.90 -12.29
CA ALA A 62 -7.48 -27.26 -12.83
C ALA A 62 -7.49 -27.28 -14.38
#